data_AF-A0A2G9M1Y1-F1
#
_entry.id   AF-A0A2G9M1Y1-F1
#
_cell.length_a   1.000
_cell.length_b   1.000
_cell.length_c   1.000
_cell.angle_alpha   90.00
_cell.angle_beta   90.00
_cell.angle_gamma   90.00
#
_symmetry.space_group_name_H-M   'P 1'
#
loop_
_entity.id
_entity.type
_entity.pdbx_description
1 polymer ?
#
loop_
_entity_poly.entity_id
_entity_poly.type
_entity_poly.pdbx_seq_one_letter_code
_entity_poly.pdbx_strand_id
1 'polypeptide(L)'
;GFSFEKIGPLWYTTVQSGGRLYSVPFHYLPRELVNVSISGRAEEFNNGSKVYIAFDPLADKAEMPYIYVVSVNLETNLISFFGRQPEVACTRQDNSSCLNSTILNCSSETLFPIIQLEAEGSPEVLLRDNCVIIRGSREDLIMAADRLMLRYYGIM
;
A
#
# COMPACT_ATOMS: atom_id res chain seq x y z
N GLY A 1 6.46 16.22 17.29
CA GLY A 1 7.24 15.85 16.10
C GLY A 1 7.54 14.37 16.15
N PHE A 2 7.65 13.71 15.01
CA PHE A 2 7.98 12.28 14.93
C PHE A 2 9.52 12.09 14.93
N SER A 3 9.99 11.02 15.56
CA SER A 3 11.40 10.64 15.58
C SER A 3 11.56 9.33 14.85
N PHE A 4 12.56 9.26 13.97
CA PHE A 4 12.87 8.07 13.19
C PHE A 4 14.22 7.50 13.63
N GLU A 5 14.25 6.22 13.95
CA GLU A 5 15.45 5.47 14.32
C GLU A 5 15.75 4.41 13.26
N LYS A 6 17.00 4.31 12.81
CA LYS A 6 17.40 3.32 11.81
C LYS A 6 17.76 2.00 12.48
N ILE A 7 17.06 0.92 12.14
CA ILE A 7 17.35 -0.43 12.61
C ILE A 7 17.48 -1.33 11.37
N GLY A 8 18.71 -1.74 11.05
CA GLY A 8 18.99 -2.45 9.81
C GLY A 8 18.70 -1.59 8.56
N PRO A 9 17.94 -2.10 7.57
CA PRO A 9 17.59 -1.33 6.38
C PRO A 9 16.41 -0.38 6.58
N LEU A 10 15.67 -0.49 7.70
CA LEU A 10 14.41 0.22 7.92
C LEU A 10 14.54 1.36 8.93
N TRP A 11 13.72 2.37 8.74
CA TRP A 11 13.46 3.44 9.69
C TRP A 11 12.22 3.14 10.49
N TYR A 12 12.31 3.19 11.81
CA TYR A 12 11.19 2.99 12.71
C TYR A 12 10.77 4.31 13.34
N THR A 13 9.47 4.56 13.42
CA THR A 13 8.89 5.65 14.21
C THR A 13 7.74 5.10 15.04
N THR A 14 7.42 5.80 16.14
CA THR A 14 6.28 5.47 16.97
C THR A 14 5.10 6.36 16.58
N VAL A 15 3.95 5.72 16.35
CA VAL A 15 2.65 6.39 16.10
C VAL A 15 1.65 5.98 17.18
N GLN A 16 0.69 6.86 17.50
CA GLN A 16 -0.34 6.59 18.50
C GLN A 16 -1.71 6.48 17.82
N SER A 17 -2.46 5.43 18.15
CA SER A 17 -3.85 5.25 17.73
C SER A 17 -4.65 4.56 18.83
N GLY A 18 -5.83 5.08 19.14
CA GLY A 18 -6.71 4.51 20.19
C GLY A 18 -6.02 4.37 21.56
N GLY A 19 -5.08 5.27 21.90
CA GLY A 19 -4.31 5.22 23.14
C GLY A 19 -3.17 4.20 23.17
N ARG A 20 -2.96 3.41 22.11
CA ARG A 20 -1.86 2.45 21.96
C ARG A 20 -0.74 3.03 21.10
N LEU A 21 0.49 2.68 21.45
CA LEU A 21 1.68 3.02 20.68
C LEU A 21 2.02 1.86 19.74
N TYR A 22 2.30 2.20 18.49
CA TYR A 22 2.70 1.26 17.45
C TYR A 22 4.06 1.69 16.92
N SER A 23 5.00 0.76 16.85
CA SER A 23 6.26 0.95 16.12
C SER A 23 6.01 0.53 14.67
N VAL A 24 6.21 1.46 13.75
CA VAL A 24 5.94 1.26 12.32
C VAL A 24 7.23 1.40 11.51
N PRO A 25 7.56 0.42 10.64
CA PRO A 25 8.73 0.49 9.78
C PRO A 25 8.44 1.23 8.48
N PHE A 26 9.46 1.93 7.97
CA PHE A 26 9.51 2.56 6.66
C PHE A 26 10.85 2.29 5.99
N HIS A 27 10.86 2.19 4.67
CA HIS A 27 12.09 2.15 3.87
C HIS A 27 12.65 3.56 3.67
N TYR A 28 11.77 4.56 3.56
CA TYR A 28 12.13 5.95 3.27
C TYR A 28 11.65 6.92 4.34
N LEU A 29 12.45 7.95 4.62
CA LEU A 29 12.06 9.04 5.52
C LEU A 29 11.10 10.02 4.84
N PRO A 30 10.30 10.79 5.60
CA PRO A 30 9.41 11.81 5.07
C PRO A 30 10.05 12.78 4.05
N ARG A 31 11.28 13.21 4.32
CA ARG A 31 12.04 14.13 3.44
C ARG A 31 12.39 13.53 2.08
N GLU A 32 12.47 12.21 1.97
CA GLU A 32 12.81 11.48 0.73
C GLU A 32 11.58 11.32 -0.18
N LEU A 33 10.38 11.55 0.37
CA LEU A 33 9.10 11.27 -0.28
C LEU A 33 8.32 12.53 -0.64
N VAL A 34 8.91 13.72 -0.47
CA VAL A 34 8.25 15.02 -0.73
C VAL A 34 7.79 15.19 -2.17
N ASN A 35 8.47 14.54 -3.13
CA ASN A 35 8.16 14.62 -4.56
C ASN A 35 7.20 13.51 -5.03
N VAL A 36 6.84 12.57 -4.15
CA VAL A 36 5.88 11.51 -4.47
C VAL A 36 4.48 12.08 -4.28
N SER A 37 3.76 12.24 -5.38
CA SER A 37 2.42 12.85 -5.37
C SER A 37 1.37 11.89 -4.86
N ILE A 38 0.46 12.39 -4.02
CA ILE A 38 -0.82 11.74 -3.74
C ILE A 38 -1.93 12.66 -4.25
N SER A 39 -2.75 12.16 -5.16
CA SER A 39 -3.85 12.94 -5.76
C SER A 39 -5.20 12.21 -5.63
N GLY A 40 -6.29 12.96 -5.78
CA GLY A 40 -7.65 12.45 -5.65
C GLY A 40 -8.15 12.33 -4.21
N ARG A 41 -9.25 11.59 -4.02
CA ARG A 41 -9.89 11.32 -2.73
C ARG A 41 -10.42 9.89 -2.71
N ALA A 42 -10.38 9.27 -1.54
CA ALA A 42 -10.87 7.91 -1.32
C ALA A 42 -11.71 7.86 -0.03
N GLU A 43 -12.83 8.57 -0.04
CA GLU A 43 -13.70 8.72 1.14
C GLU A 43 -14.31 7.38 1.55
N GLU A 44 -14.64 6.53 0.57
CA GLU A 44 -15.26 5.22 0.78
C GLU A 44 -14.25 4.11 1.12
N PHE A 45 -12.97 4.30 0.81
CA PHE A 45 -11.93 3.29 1.06
C PHE A 45 -11.80 2.88 2.53
N ASN A 46 -12.15 3.78 3.46
CA ASN A 46 -12.11 3.50 4.89
C ASN A 46 -13.32 2.71 5.40
N ASN A 47 -14.32 2.43 4.55
CA ASN A 47 -15.49 1.67 4.94
C ASN A 47 -15.19 0.17 5.01
N GLY A 48 -15.68 -0.49 6.05
CA GLY A 48 -15.59 -1.94 6.20
C GLY A 48 -14.24 -2.46 6.69
N SER A 49 -14.27 -3.67 7.26
CA SER A 49 -13.09 -4.33 7.81
C SER A 49 -12.22 -4.98 6.74
N LYS A 50 -12.78 -5.40 5.61
CA LYS A 50 -12.05 -6.11 4.55
C LYS A 50 -11.44 -5.14 3.53
N VAL A 51 -10.20 -5.39 3.12
CA VAL A 51 -9.48 -4.62 2.08
C VAL A 51 -8.82 -5.60 1.13
N TYR A 52 -8.93 -5.37 -0.16
CA TYR A 52 -8.21 -6.15 -1.16
C TYR A 52 -6.89 -5.49 -1.52
N ILE A 53 -5.81 -6.27 -1.60
CA ILE A 53 -4.54 -5.83 -2.18
C ILE A 53 -4.38 -6.57 -3.49
N ALA A 54 -4.59 -5.86 -4.59
CA ALA A 54 -4.58 -6.40 -5.95
C ALA A 54 -3.28 -6.07 -6.67
N PHE A 55 -2.68 -7.05 -7.33
CA PHE A 55 -1.51 -6.85 -8.19
C PHE A 55 -1.68 -7.57 -9.53
N ASP A 56 -0.87 -7.23 -10.53
CA ASP A 56 -0.82 -7.96 -11.79
C ASP A 56 0.05 -9.22 -11.67
N PRO A 57 -0.51 -10.45 -11.74
CA PRO A 57 0.28 -11.67 -11.67
C PRO A 57 1.22 -11.88 -12.85
N LEU A 58 1.02 -11.14 -13.94
CA LEU A 58 1.85 -11.18 -15.13
C LEU A 58 2.81 -9.99 -15.22
N ALA A 59 2.96 -9.22 -14.13
CA ALA A 59 3.99 -8.18 -14.05
C ALA A 59 5.39 -8.75 -14.33
N ASP A 60 6.30 -7.88 -14.78
CA ASP A 60 7.69 -8.27 -15.01
C ASP A 60 8.28 -8.94 -13.77
N LYS A 61 9.00 -10.05 -13.95
CA LYS A 61 9.62 -10.80 -12.86
C LYS A 61 10.58 -9.95 -12.03
N ALA A 62 11.18 -8.91 -12.62
CA ALA A 62 12.02 -7.96 -11.92
C ALA A 62 11.25 -7.08 -10.93
N GLU A 63 9.93 -6.92 -11.11
CA GLU A 63 9.04 -6.11 -10.26
C GLU A 63 8.45 -6.92 -9.09
N MET A 64 8.34 -8.24 -9.25
CA MET A 64 7.72 -9.14 -8.25
C MET A 64 8.29 -9.00 -6.82
N PRO A 65 9.62 -8.84 -6.60
CA PRO A 65 10.15 -8.62 -5.26
C PRO A 65 9.60 -7.35 -4.59
N TYR A 66 9.40 -6.28 -5.37
CA TYR A 66 8.91 -4.99 -4.89
C TYR A 66 7.43 -5.05 -4.59
N ILE A 67 6.64 -5.70 -5.45
CA ILE A 67 5.22 -6.00 -5.20
C ILE A 67 5.08 -6.78 -3.91
N TYR A 68 5.91 -7.82 -3.69
CA TYR A 68 5.88 -8.62 -2.47
C TYR A 68 6.17 -7.79 -1.21
N VAL A 69 7.24 -6.98 -1.22
CA VAL A 69 7.60 -6.11 -0.08
C VAL A 69 6.46 -5.14 0.23
N VAL A 70 5.90 -4.48 -0.78
CA VAL A 70 4.80 -3.53 -0.59
C VAL A 70 3.56 -4.22 -0.04
N SER A 71 3.16 -5.37 -0.60
CA SER A 71 2.01 -6.14 -0.10
C SER A 71 2.17 -6.51 1.37
N VAL A 72 3.31 -7.09 1.78
CA VAL A 72 3.55 -7.50 3.17
C VAL A 72 3.53 -6.29 4.12
N ASN A 73 4.12 -5.16 3.72
CA ASN A 73 4.10 -3.95 4.54
C ASN A 73 2.68 -3.40 4.70
N LEU A 74 1.90 -3.35 3.61
CA LEU A 74 0.52 -2.90 3.65
C LEU A 74 -0.33 -3.82 4.52
N GLU A 75 -0.22 -5.14 4.35
CA GLU A 75 -0.93 -6.12 5.16
C GLU A 75 -0.65 -5.93 6.65
N THR A 76 0.63 -5.83 7.01
CA THR A 76 1.07 -5.66 8.40
C THR A 76 0.48 -4.40 9.03
N ASN A 77 0.48 -3.29 8.30
CA ASN A 77 -0.05 -2.02 8.77
C ASN A 77 -1.59 -2.02 8.83
N LEU A 78 -2.25 -2.60 7.83
CA LEU A 78 -3.70 -2.78 7.81
C LEU A 78 -4.19 -3.59 9.01
N ILE A 79 -3.53 -4.70 9.31
CA ILE A 79 -3.88 -5.57 10.45
C ILE A 79 -3.58 -4.87 11.77
N SER A 80 -2.33 -4.42 11.96
CA SER A 80 -1.84 -4.03 13.27
C SER A 80 -2.34 -2.66 13.71
N PHE A 81 -2.35 -1.69 12.79
CA PHE A 81 -2.69 -0.31 13.10
C PHE A 81 -4.14 0.05 12.75
N PHE A 82 -4.62 -0.38 11.57
CA PHE A 82 -5.96 -0.03 11.11
C PHE A 82 -7.03 -1.04 11.52
N GLY A 83 -6.65 -2.22 12.05
CA GLY A 83 -7.59 -3.27 12.47
C GLY A 83 -8.40 -3.85 11.31
N ARG A 84 -7.84 -3.86 10.10
CA ARG A 84 -8.47 -4.32 8.86
C ARG A 84 -7.94 -5.71 8.47
N GLN A 85 -8.74 -6.42 7.67
CA GLN A 85 -8.48 -7.76 7.17
C GLN A 85 -8.08 -7.66 5.69
N PRO A 86 -6.77 -7.60 5.39
CA PRO A 86 -6.32 -7.62 4.01
C PRO A 86 -6.57 -9.00 3.38
N GLU A 87 -6.96 -9.01 2.11
CA GLU A 87 -7.03 -10.21 1.27
C GLU A 87 -6.30 -9.95 -0.04
N VAL A 88 -5.43 -10.88 -0.41
CA VAL A 88 -4.68 -10.79 -1.67
C VAL A 88 -5.62 -11.08 -2.84
N ALA A 89 -5.57 -10.23 -3.85
CA ALA A 89 -6.31 -10.35 -5.11
C ALA A 89 -5.37 -10.15 -6.31
N CYS A 90 -5.90 -10.40 -7.50
CA CYS A 90 -5.19 -10.22 -8.75
C CYS A 90 -5.97 -9.29 -9.66
N THR A 91 -5.31 -8.45 -10.45
CA THR A 91 -5.98 -7.52 -11.36
C THR A 91 -6.51 -8.20 -12.63
N ARG A 92 -5.99 -9.39 -12.93
CA ARG A 92 -6.35 -10.23 -14.08
C ARG A 92 -6.09 -11.71 -13.78
N GLN A 93 -6.68 -12.59 -14.57
CA GLN A 93 -6.49 -14.04 -14.46
C GLN A 93 -5.14 -14.48 -15.02
N ASP A 94 -4.54 -15.49 -14.40
CA ASP A 94 -3.39 -16.23 -14.92
C ASP A 94 -3.63 -17.74 -14.79
N ASN A 95 -2.71 -18.54 -15.34
CA ASN A 95 -2.74 -20.01 -15.22
C ASN A 95 -1.92 -20.53 -14.03
N SER A 96 -1.55 -19.67 -13.07
CA SER A 96 -0.62 -20.01 -11.99
C SER A 96 -1.01 -19.40 -10.65
N SER A 97 -0.45 -18.23 -10.31
CA SER A 97 -0.45 -17.65 -8.97
C SER A 97 -1.82 -17.13 -8.52
N CYS A 98 -2.76 -16.96 -9.45
CA CYS A 98 -4.09 -16.40 -9.21
C CYS A 98 -5.23 -17.35 -9.55
N LEU A 99 -4.95 -18.65 -9.72
CA LEU A 99 -5.93 -19.62 -10.22
C LEU A 99 -7.22 -19.70 -9.36
N ASN A 100 -7.12 -19.41 -8.07
CA ASN A 100 -8.23 -19.36 -7.11
C ASN A 100 -8.34 -18.01 -6.38
N SER A 101 -7.64 -16.99 -6.87
CA SER A 101 -7.62 -15.68 -6.24
C SER A 101 -8.76 -14.82 -6.79
N THR A 102 -9.29 -13.94 -5.95
CA THR A 102 -10.28 -12.96 -6.38
C THR A 102 -9.67 -12.06 -7.47
N ILE A 103 -10.37 -11.92 -8.61
CA ILE A 103 -9.97 -10.98 -9.66
C ILE A 103 -10.65 -9.64 -9.40
N LEU A 104 -9.87 -8.62 -9.06
CA LEU A 104 -10.37 -7.31 -8.66
C LEU A 104 -9.38 -6.21 -9.01
N ASN A 105 -9.88 -5.06 -9.43
CA ASN A 105 -9.10 -3.87 -9.76
C ASN A 105 -9.93 -2.61 -9.51
N CYS A 106 -9.32 -1.42 -9.57
CA CYS A 106 -10.01 -0.15 -9.36
C CYS A 106 -11.08 0.21 -10.40
N SER A 107 -11.21 -0.57 -11.48
CA SER A 107 -12.30 -0.41 -12.46
C SER A 107 -13.45 -1.39 -12.23
N SER A 108 -13.34 -2.25 -11.21
CA SER A 108 -14.38 -3.22 -10.86
C SER A 108 -15.54 -2.53 -10.15
N GLU A 109 -16.77 -2.82 -10.57
CA GLU A 109 -17.98 -2.31 -9.91
C GLU A 109 -18.19 -3.04 -8.58
N THR A 110 -17.54 -2.57 -7.52
CA THR A 110 -17.64 -3.12 -6.17
C THR A 110 -17.63 -2.03 -5.11
N LEU A 111 -18.17 -2.34 -3.93
CA LEU A 111 -18.09 -1.49 -2.74
C LEU A 111 -16.89 -1.86 -1.86
N PHE A 112 -16.14 -2.91 -2.20
CA PHE A 112 -14.99 -3.31 -1.40
C PHE A 112 -13.83 -2.32 -1.56
N PRO A 113 -13.17 -1.93 -0.48
CA PRO A 113 -11.91 -1.19 -0.53
C PRO A 113 -10.82 -1.98 -1.25
N ILE A 114 -10.13 -1.32 -2.20
CA ILE A 114 -9.08 -1.94 -3.00
C ILE A 114 -7.82 -1.08 -2.95
N ILE A 115 -6.68 -1.72 -2.71
CA ILE A 115 -5.36 -1.18 -2.98
C ILE A 115 -4.84 -1.92 -4.22
N GLN A 116 -4.68 -1.21 -5.33
CA GLN A 116 -4.10 -1.75 -6.55
C GLN A 116 -2.64 -1.34 -6.66
N LEU A 117 -1.77 -2.33 -6.85
CA LEU A 117 -0.34 -2.14 -7.07
C LEU A 117 -0.05 -2.16 -8.58
N GLU A 118 0.46 -1.05 -9.10
CA GLU A 118 0.87 -0.88 -10.50
C GLU A 118 2.39 -0.72 -10.57
N ALA A 119 3.10 -1.84 -10.80
CA ALA A 119 4.56 -1.88 -10.79
C ALA A 119 5.18 -1.34 -12.10
N GLU A 120 4.81 -0.13 -12.47
CA GLU A 120 5.28 0.56 -13.68
C GLU A 120 5.27 2.08 -13.47
N GLY A 121 6.02 2.81 -14.28
CA GLY A 121 6.04 4.28 -14.24
C GLY A 121 6.74 4.88 -13.01
N SER A 122 6.43 6.16 -12.76
CA SER A 122 7.00 6.97 -11.67
C SER A 122 6.19 6.84 -10.37
N PRO A 123 6.78 7.17 -9.20
CA PRO A 123 6.13 6.97 -7.91
C PRO A 123 4.95 7.94 -7.74
N GLU A 124 3.75 7.40 -7.65
CA GLU A 124 2.53 8.18 -7.40
C GLU A 124 1.46 7.36 -6.68
N VAL A 125 0.54 8.06 -6.02
CA VAL A 125 -0.65 7.46 -5.43
C VAL A 125 -1.89 8.18 -5.94
N LEU A 126 -2.84 7.41 -6.49
CA LEU A 126 -4.11 7.92 -6.99
C LEU A 126 -5.25 7.38 -6.11
N LEU A 127 -6.07 8.28 -5.59
CA LEU A 127 -7.20 7.96 -4.73
C LEU A 127 -8.51 8.16 -5.52
N ARG A 128 -9.35 7.13 -5.58
CA ARG A 128 -10.62 7.12 -6.30
C ARG A 128 -11.69 6.37 -5.49
N ASP A 129 -12.52 7.09 -4.75
CA ASP A 129 -13.66 6.56 -3.99
C ASP A 129 -13.29 5.43 -3.01
N ASN A 130 -13.53 4.17 -3.38
CA ASN A 130 -13.16 2.98 -2.62
C ASN A 130 -11.83 2.36 -3.07
N CYS A 131 -11.08 3.01 -3.98
CA CYS A 131 -9.83 2.49 -4.51
C CYS A 131 -8.63 3.41 -4.26
N VAL A 132 -7.49 2.77 -4.02
CA VAL A 132 -6.17 3.39 -3.93
C VAL A 132 -5.25 2.70 -4.93
N ILE A 133 -4.71 3.44 -5.89
CA ILE A 133 -3.69 2.95 -6.81
C ILE A 133 -2.34 3.43 -6.30
N ILE A 134 -1.43 2.49 -6.07
CA ILE A 134 -0.02 2.76 -5.74
C ILE A 134 0.79 2.37 -6.97
N ARG A 135 1.46 3.35 -7.57
CA ARG A 135 2.19 3.17 -8.83
C ARG A 135 3.67 3.48 -8.65
N GLY A 136 4.53 2.73 -9.33
CA GLY A 136 5.96 2.97 -9.46
C GLY A 136 6.70 1.71 -9.89
N SER A 137 7.85 1.84 -10.57
CA SER A 137 8.73 0.70 -10.88
C SER A 137 9.78 0.51 -9.79
N ARG A 138 9.97 -0.74 -9.37
CA ARG A 138 10.97 -1.15 -8.38
C ARG A 138 10.83 -0.40 -7.06
N GLU A 139 11.89 0.29 -6.65
CA GLU A 139 11.94 1.10 -5.43
C GLU A 139 10.88 2.20 -5.41
N ASP A 140 10.50 2.73 -6.58
CA ASP A 140 9.47 3.77 -6.67
C ASP A 140 8.10 3.27 -6.17
N LEU A 141 7.81 1.96 -6.32
CA LEU A 141 6.59 1.37 -5.77
C LEU A 141 6.62 1.39 -4.24
N ILE A 142 7.78 1.10 -3.64
CA ILE A 142 7.99 1.14 -2.19
C ILE A 142 7.87 2.59 -1.70
N MET A 143 8.47 3.55 -2.42
CA MET A 143 8.37 4.97 -2.09
C MET A 143 6.91 5.46 -2.10
N ALA A 144 6.12 5.06 -3.11
CA ALA A 144 4.70 5.39 -3.19
C ALA A 144 3.89 4.79 -2.04
N ALA A 145 4.17 3.53 -1.67
CA ALA A 145 3.53 2.88 -0.54
C ALA A 145 3.87 3.54 0.81
N ASP A 146 5.15 3.82 1.06
CA ASP A 146 5.59 4.52 2.28
C ASP A 146 4.99 5.92 2.37
N ARG A 147 4.94 6.65 1.24
CA ARG A 147 4.35 7.99 1.18
C ARG A 147 2.87 7.99 1.56
N LEU A 148 2.13 6.98 1.11
CA LEU A 148 0.73 6.76 1.49
C LEU A 148 0.59 6.45 2.97
N MET A 149 1.41 5.55 3.50
CA MET A 149 1.36 5.16 4.92
C MET A 149 1.68 6.34 5.83
N LEU A 150 2.73 7.11 5.53
CA LEU A 150 3.05 8.35 6.26
C LEU A 150 1.87 9.33 6.28
N ARG A 151 1.11 9.44 5.18
CA ARG A 151 -0.11 10.25 5.13
C ARG A 151 -1.19 9.72 6.07
N TYR A 152 -1.47 8.41 6.02
CA TYR A 152 -2.49 7.82 6.90
C TYR A 152 -2.13 7.87 8.39
N TYR A 153 -0.84 7.91 8.73
CA TYR A 153 -0.40 8.14 10.11
C TYR A 153 -0.42 9.61 10.55
N GLY A 154 -0.74 10.55 9.65
CA GLY A 154 -0.70 11.98 9.95
C GLY A 154 0.71 12.54 10.13
N ILE A 155 1.72 11.90 9.51
CA ILE A 155 3.12 12.36 9.52
C ILE A 155 3.38 13.32 8.34
N MET A 156 2.72 13.11 7.19
CA MET A 156 2.87 13.85 5.93
C MET A 156 1.56 14.03 5.15
#